data_AF-A0A5K1EB00-F1
#
_entry.id   AF-A0A5K1EB00-F1
#
_cell.length_a   1.000
_cell.length_b   1.000
_cell.length_c   1.000
_cell.angle_alpha   90.00
_cell.angle_beta   90.00
_cell.angle_gamma   90.00
#
_symmetry.space_group_name_H-M   'P 1'
#
loop_
_entity.id
_entity.type
_entity.pdbx_description
1 polymer ?
#
loop_
_entity_poly.entity_id
_entity_poly.type
_entity_poly.pdbx_seq_one_letter_code
_entity_poly.pdbx_strand_id
1 'polypeptide(L)'
;VLRYVGVVDVVNNKGSVSLKRYPKEHPFAQLSGSDNIIAFTTIRYKNQPLIVRGPGAGAEVTAGGIFSDILRLASYLGAPS
;
A
#
# COMPACT_ATOMS: atom_id res chain seq x y z
N VAL A 1 -2.61 16.98 9.62
CA VAL A 1 -2.83 17.22 8.18
C VAL A 1 -4.08 16.50 7.70
N LEU A 2 -4.69 16.93 6.60
CA LEU A 2 -5.78 16.22 5.94
C LEU A 2 -5.22 15.31 4.84
N ARG A 3 -5.78 14.10 4.70
CA ARG A 3 -5.41 13.11 3.69
C ARG A 3 -6.67 12.40 3.18
N TYR A 4 -6.76 12.19 1.88
CA TYR A 4 -7.82 11.38 1.28
C TYR A 4 -7.39 9.92 1.34
N VAL A 5 -8.13 9.09 2.08
CA VAL A 5 -7.68 7.74 2.46
C VAL A 5 -8.79 6.73 2.27
N GLY A 6 -8.41 5.54 1.78
CA GLY A 6 -9.23 4.34 1.89
C GLY A 6 -8.98 3.64 3.22
N VAL A 7 -10.04 3.10 3.84
CA VAL A 7 -9.94 2.22 5.01
C VAL A 7 -10.75 0.97 4.75
N VAL A 8 -10.10 -0.18 4.96
CA VAL A 8 -10.71 -1.51 4.89
C VAL A 8 -10.74 -2.06 6.31
N ASP A 9 -11.95 -2.21 6.84
CA ASP A 9 -12.22 -2.87 8.11
C ASP A 9 -12.74 -4.28 7.83
N VAL A 10 -11.83 -5.24 7.94
CA VAL A 10 -12.13 -6.66 7.66
C VAL A 10 -13.06 -7.25 8.72
N VAL A 11 -12.96 -6.81 9.98
CA VAL A 11 -13.77 -7.35 11.09
C VAL A 11 -15.24 -6.99 10.89
N ASN A 12 -15.50 -5.76 10.45
CA ASN A 12 -16.85 -5.27 10.20
C ASN A 12 -17.30 -5.40 8.73
N ASN A 13 -16.48 -6.01 7.87
CA ASN A 13 -16.70 -6.16 6.44
C ASN A 13 -17.08 -4.84 5.74
N LYS A 14 -16.32 -3.77 6.00
CA LYS A 14 -16.58 -2.42 5.49
C LYS A 14 -15.37 -1.83 4.78
N GLY A 15 -15.63 -1.21 3.63
CA GLY A 15 -14.69 -0.34 2.93
C GLY A 15 -15.22 1.08 2.90
N SER A 16 -14.35 2.08 3.10
CA SER A 16 -14.72 3.49 2.95
C SER A 16 -13.57 4.29 2.39
N VAL A 17 -13.89 5.35 1.64
CA VAL A 17 -12.93 6.34 1.15
C VAL A 17 -13.41 7.71 1.61
N SER A 18 -12.57 8.43 2.34
CA SER A 18 -12.94 9.75 2.87
C SER A 18 -11.73 10.60 3.21
N LEU A 19 -11.98 11.90 3.36
CA LEU A 19 -10.97 12.83 3.89
C LEU A 19 -10.85 12.62 5.41
N LYS A 20 -9.66 12.25 5.88
CA LYS A 20 -9.36 12.06 7.30
C LYS A 20 -8.26 12.98 7.78
N ARG A 21 -8.32 13.35 9.07
CA ARG A 21 -7.30 14.16 9.75
C ARG A 21 -6.33 13.24 10.50
N TYR A 22 -5.03 13.49 10.32
CA TYR A 22 -3.95 12.79 11.00
C TYR A 22 -3.04 13.78 11.75
N PRO A 23 -2.41 13.38 12.88
CA PRO A 23 -1.30 14.12 13.50
C PRO A 23 -0.15 14.37 12.52
N LYS A 24 0.70 15.37 12.78
CA LYS A 24 1.84 15.66 11.89
C LYS A 24 2.93 14.58 11.96
N GLU A 25 2.97 13.86 13.07
CA GLU A 25 3.92 12.80 13.39
C GLU A 25 3.47 11.46 12.79
N HIS A 26 2.23 11.36 12.32
CA HIS A 26 1.69 10.15 11.73
C HIS A 26 2.38 9.83 10.39
N PRO A 27 2.68 8.56 10.05
CA PRO A 27 3.36 8.21 8.79
C PRO A 27 2.71 8.79 7.53
N PHE A 28 1.38 8.87 7.50
CA PHE A 28 0.62 9.43 6.36
C PHE A 28 0.82 10.94 6.20
N ALA A 29 1.27 11.63 7.24
CA ALA A 29 1.61 13.05 7.14
C ALA A 29 2.95 13.29 6.43
N GLN A 30 3.85 12.30 6.44
CA GLN A 30 5.20 12.37 5.88
C GLN A 30 5.28 11.96 4.39
N LEU A 31 4.13 11.77 3.73
CA LEU A 31 4.05 11.56 2.28
C LEU A 31 4.62 12.76 1.52
N SER A 32 5.43 12.49 0.50
CA SER A 32 6.00 13.49 -0.41
C SER A 32 5.64 13.17 -1.87
N GLY A 33 5.27 14.19 -2.65
CA GLY A 33 5.02 14.02 -4.08
C GLY A 33 3.87 13.05 -4.39
N SER A 34 4.15 12.07 -5.25
CA SER A 34 3.22 11.03 -5.71
C SER A 34 3.36 9.70 -4.95
N ASP A 35 3.98 9.70 -3.77
CA ASP A 35 4.09 8.51 -2.93
C ASP A 35 2.71 8.02 -2.49
N ASN A 36 2.47 6.72 -2.65
CA ASN A 36 1.37 6.03 -2.00
C ASN A 36 1.86 5.39 -0.70
N ILE A 37 0.95 5.24 0.26
CA ILE A 37 1.21 4.58 1.54
C ILE A 37 0.03 3.68 1.91
N ILE A 38 0.35 2.50 2.42
CA ILE A 38 -0.62 1.56 2.99
C ILE A 38 -0.11 1.15 4.37
N ALA A 39 -1.01 1.17 5.35
CA ALA A 39 -0.76 0.67 6.69
C ALA A 39 -1.57 -0.60 6.92
N PHE A 40 -0.90 -1.70 7.24
CA PHE A 40 -1.53 -2.96 7.58
C PHE A 40 -1.49 -3.16 9.09
N THR A 41 -2.67 -3.26 9.70
CA THR A 41 -2.82 -3.67 11.10
C THR A 41 -3.36 -5.09 11.12
N THR A 42 -2.60 -6.01 11.70
CA THR A 42 -2.97 -7.43 11.79
C THR A 42 -2.76 -7.93 13.22
N ILE A 43 -3.14 -9.17 13.52
CA ILE A 43 -2.87 -9.80 14.82
C ILE A 43 -1.37 -9.77 15.14
N ARG A 44 -0.51 -10.02 14.14
CA ARG A 44 0.95 -10.01 14.30
C ARG A 44 1.53 -8.60 14.37
N TYR A 45 0.90 -7.63 13.71
CA TYR A 45 1.31 -6.22 13.66
C TYR A 45 0.31 -5.32 14.41
N LYS A 46 -0.03 -5.69 15.66
CA LYS A 46 -1.05 -4.97 16.46
C LYS A 46 -0.53 -3.64 17.01
N ASN A 47 0.69 -3.63 17.54
CA ASN A 47 1.25 -2.46 18.22
C ASN A 47 1.95 -1.50 17.26
N GLN A 48 2.58 -2.04 16.22
CA GLN A 48 3.27 -1.27 15.19
C GLN A 48 2.80 -1.77 13.82
N PRO A 49 1.89 -1.03 13.16
CA PRO A 49 1.39 -1.40 11.83
C PRO A 49 2.53 -1.54 10.83
N LEU A 50 2.41 -2.51 9.92
CA LEU A 50 3.33 -2.64 8.79
C LEU A 50 3.02 -1.53 7.78
N ILE A 51 4.00 -0.67 7.53
CA ILE A 51 3.87 0.44 6.57
C ILE A 51 4.58 0.07 5.28
N VAL A 52 3.84 0.11 4.17
CA VAL A 52 4.40 0.01 2.81
C VAL A 52 4.25 1.38 2.17
N ARG A 53 5.38 1.97 1.74
CA ARG A 53 5.46 3.29 1.11
C ARG A 53 6.34 3.21 -0.13
N GLY A 54 5.97 3.96 -1.15
CA GLY A 54 6.82 4.20 -2.31
C GLY A 54 6.06 4.96 -3.40
N PRO A 55 6.70 5.17 -4.57
CA PRO A 55 6.05 5.80 -5.71
C PRO A 55 4.77 5.07 -6.09
N GLY A 56 3.64 5.79 -6.06
CA GLY A 56 2.33 5.22 -6.33
C GLY A 56 1.94 5.20 -7.81
N ALA A 57 2.66 5.96 -8.62
CA ALA A 57 2.41 6.16 -10.04
C ALA A 57 3.70 6.58 -10.76
N GLY A 58 3.75 6.30 -12.06
CA GLY A 58 4.88 6.60 -12.95
C GLY A 58 5.08 5.46 -13.94
N ALA A 59 5.44 5.78 -15.18
CA ALA A 59 5.51 4.78 -16.25
C ALA A 59 6.46 3.62 -15.91
N GLU A 60 7.66 3.94 -15.42
CA GLU A 60 8.69 2.95 -15.08
C GLU A 60 8.31 2.08 -13.87
N VAL A 61 7.77 2.68 -12.81
CA VAL A 61 7.38 1.93 -11.60
C VAL A 61 6.18 1.02 -11.85
N THR A 62 5.22 1.47 -12.66
CA THR A 62 4.08 0.64 -13.09
C THR A 62 4.54 -0.50 -13.99
N ALA A 63 5.42 -0.23 -14.96
CA ALA A 63 5.98 -1.27 -15.84
C ALA A 63 6.78 -2.32 -15.06
N GLY A 64 7.58 -1.89 -14.07
CA GLY A 64 8.30 -2.79 -13.18
C GLY A 64 7.38 -3.71 -12.37
N GLY A 65 6.24 -3.19 -11.89
CA GLY A 65 5.21 -4.00 -11.23
C GLY A 65 4.62 -5.08 -12.14
N ILE A 66 4.21 -4.70 -13.36
CA ILE A 66 3.68 -5.64 -14.36
C ILE A 66 4.73 -6.70 -14.71
N PHE A 67 5.98 -6.29 -14.96
CA PHE A 67 7.05 -7.22 -15.29
C PHE A 67 7.33 -8.22 -14.15
N SER A 68 7.29 -7.77 -12.90
CA SER A 68 7.41 -8.67 -11.74
C SER A 68 6.32 -9.74 -11.72
N ASP A 69 5.09 -9.39 -12.07
CA ASP A 69 3.99 -10.35 -12.14
C ASP A 69 4.15 -11.34 -13.31
N ILE A 70 4.70 -10.90 -14.46
CA ILE A 70 5.06 -11.81 -15.56
C ILE A 70 6.11 -12.83 -15.11
N LEU A 71 7.16 -12.39 -14.41
CA LEU A 71 8.20 -13.30 -13.89
C LEU A 71 7.62 -14.31 -12.89
N ARG A 72 6.72 -13.86 -12.00
CA ARG A 72 6.01 -14.75 -11.07
C ARG A 72 5.17 -15.79 -11.80
N LEU A 73 4.43 -15.37 -12.83
CA LEU A 73 3.61 -16.27 -13.66
C LEU A 73 4.48 -17.29 -14.39
N ALA A 74 5.58 -16.87 -15.00
CA ALA A 74 6.52 -17.76 -15.68
C ALA A 74 7.10 -18.82 -14.73
N SER A 75 7.52 -18.40 -13.53
CA SER A 75 8.01 -19.31 -12.49
C SER A 75 6.92 -20.29 -12.03
N TYR A 76 5.68 -19.83 -11.86
CA TYR A 76 4.57 -20.68 -11.42
C TYR A 76 4.14 -21.71 -12.49
N LEU A 77 4.25 -21.35 -13.77
CA LEU A 77 3.81 -22.18 -14.90
C LEU A 77 4.90 -23.09 -15.47
N GLY A 78 6.08 -23.15 -14.85
CA GLY A 78 7.12 -24.13 -15.17
C GLY A 78 8.23 -23.62 -16.09
N ALA A 79 8.50 -22.31 -16.13
CA ALA A 79 9.79 -21.84 -16.62
C ALA A 79 10.90 -22.43 -15.71
N PRO A 80 11.95 -23.05 -16.28
CA PRO A 80 13.02 -23.62 -15.48
C PRO A 80 13.68 -22.51 -14.66
N SER A 81 13.83 -22.78 -13.36
CA SER A 81 14.52 -21.94 -12.39
C SER A 81 15.96 -21.63 -12.80
#